data_AF-A0A855LKU7-F1
#
_entry.id   AF-A0A855LKU7-F1
#
_cell.length_a   1.000
_cell.length_b   1.000
_cell.length_c   1.000
_cell.angle_alpha   90.00
_cell.angle_beta   90.00
_cell.angle_gamma   90.00
#
_symmetry.space_group_name_H-M   'P 1'
#
loop_
_entity.id
_entity.type
_entity.pdbx_description
1 polymer ?
#
loop_
_entity_poly.entity_id
_entity_poly.type
_entity_poly.pdbx_seq_one_letter_code
_entity_poly.pdbx_strand_id
1 'polypeptide(L)'
;MINLDCDDLFGTWRQQARWLLSHEIDPSLVSWASEGVSDLFASDVSVPEGQGPFQARIPRALLDTLEQASRYRGDQRWSLLYEVLWRVSHGDRTAMMAGDKLGSELQRRIKQVQREAHHLHAFVRFIERPPELPGPQYVAWHEPAHDMLHSASEHFIGRMGRHRWLIATPRDGVYYDGEQLIHERQCPLEWQQLAQNVDDPHGDLWLTYYSHIFNPARLNEKVMQGHLPTRFWKNLPEGELIPGLITQARMGKQQNGQASGIAGRAGKRIAMKATEPNE
;
A
#
# COMPACT_ATOMS: atom_id res chain seq x y z
N MET A 1 -22.56 18.92 18.00
CA MET A 1 -21.41 18.17 17.45
C MET A 1 -20.44 19.15 16.83
N ILE A 2 -19.19 19.13 17.28
CA ILE A 2 -18.08 19.90 16.72
C ILE A 2 -17.59 19.16 15.48
N ASN A 3 -17.60 19.83 14.34
CA ASN A 3 -17.17 19.25 13.07
C ASN A 3 -15.79 19.79 12.71
N LEU A 4 -14.84 18.87 12.51
CA LEU A 4 -13.46 19.18 12.18
C LEU A 4 -13.08 18.56 10.86
N ASP A 5 -12.39 19.32 10.03
CA ASP A 5 -11.64 18.80 8.90
C ASP A 5 -10.14 18.86 9.22
N CYS A 6 -9.45 17.74 9.00
CA CYS A 6 -8.01 17.64 9.20
C CYS A 6 -7.25 17.49 7.89
N ASP A 7 -7.91 17.62 6.73
CA ASP A 7 -7.33 17.50 5.39
C ASP A 7 -6.55 16.17 5.22
N ASP A 8 -7.07 15.11 5.86
CA ASP A 8 -6.44 13.79 5.98
C ASP A 8 -4.99 13.79 6.52
N LEU A 9 -4.58 14.84 7.26
CA LEU A 9 -3.26 14.97 7.84
C LEU A 9 -3.25 14.60 9.32
N PHE A 10 -2.41 13.63 9.69
CA PHE A 10 -2.19 13.27 11.09
C PHE A 10 -1.67 14.45 11.93
N GLY A 11 -0.85 15.34 11.37
CA GLY A 11 -0.35 16.52 12.06
C GLY A 11 -1.48 17.49 12.46
N THR A 12 -2.35 17.82 11.51
CA THR A 12 -3.53 18.67 11.72
C THR A 12 -4.49 18.03 12.71
N TRP A 13 -4.81 16.75 12.49
CA TRP A 13 -5.64 15.96 13.40
C TRP A 13 -5.07 15.96 14.82
N ARG A 14 -3.76 15.71 14.98
CA ARG A 14 -3.10 15.65 16.29
C ARG A 14 -3.20 16.99 17.02
N GLN A 15 -3.06 18.11 16.30
CA GLN A 15 -3.20 19.44 16.90
C GLN A 15 -4.63 19.68 17.37
N GLN A 16 -5.62 19.41 16.51
CA GLN A 16 -7.04 19.58 16.83
C GLN A 16 -7.47 18.66 17.98
N ALA A 17 -7.08 17.38 17.94
CA ALA A 17 -7.34 16.40 18.99
C ALA A 17 -6.74 16.82 20.34
N ARG A 18 -5.56 17.47 20.35
CA ARG A 18 -4.98 18.02 21.58
C ARG A 18 -5.80 19.16 22.15
N TRP A 19 -6.34 20.05 21.29
CA TRP A 19 -7.22 21.13 21.75
C TRP A 19 -8.53 20.59 22.31
N LEU A 20 -9.17 19.66 21.61
CA LEU A 20 -10.39 19.00 22.09
C LEU A 20 -10.15 18.31 23.44
N LEU A 21 -9.06 17.56 23.54
CA LEU A 21 -8.71 16.84 24.77
C LEU A 21 -8.41 17.79 25.93
N SER A 22 -7.75 18.93 25.68
CA SER A 22 -7.47 19.93 26.71
C SER A 22 -8.72 20.61 27.29
N HIS A 23 -9.84 20.51 26.58
CA HIS A 23 -11.16 20.96 27.03
C HIS A 23 -12.06 19.80 27.47
N GLU A 24 -11.51 18.59 27.59
CA GLU A 24 -12.22 17.38 28.01
C GLU A 24 -13.44 17.05 27.14
N ILE A 25 -13.40 17.41 25.85
CA ILE A 25 -14.52 17.20 24.93
C ILE A 25 -14.68 15.70 24.64
N ASP A 26 -15.84 15.16 24.98
CA ASP A 26 -16.18 13.76 24.76
C ASP A 26 -16.19 13.40 23.26
N PRO A 27 -15.65 12.23 22.84
CA PRO A 27 -15.65 11.79 21.45
C PRO A 27 -17.03 11.77 20.77
N SER A 28 -18.13 11.54 21.52
CA SER A 28 -19.50 11.57 21.00
C SER A 28 -19.96 12.96 20.54
N LEU A 29 -19.28 14.02 21.00
CA LEU A 29 -19.56 15.39 20.61
C LEU A 29 -18.74 15.84 19.40
N VAL A 30 -17.88 15.00 18.84
CA VAL A 30 -16.95 15.34 17.77
C VAL A 30 -17.22 14.48 16.55
N SER A 31 -17.35 15.14 15.39
CA SER A 31 -17.36 14.48 14.09
C SER A 31 -16.18 14.99 13.27
N TRP A 32 -15.57 14.09 12.53
CA TRP A 32 -14.45 14.38 11.66
C TRP A 32 -14.94 14.23 10.23
N ALA A 33 -14.88 15.32 9.47
CA ALA A 33 -15.25 15.32 8.07
C ALA A 33 -14.38 14.30 7.32
N SER A 34 -15.02 13.58 6.39
CA SER A 34 -14.37 12.71 5.42
C SER A 34 -14.65 13.26 4.04
N GLU A 35 -13.71 13.10 3.10
CA GLU A 35 -13.85 13.55 1.69
C GLU A 35 -15.28 13.28 1.17
N GLY A 36 -16.00 14.35 0.79
CA GLY A 36 -17.30 14.26 0.13
C GLY A 36 -18.54 14.11 1.03
N VAL A 37 -18.40 14.07 2.36
CA VAL A 37 -19.55 13.99 3.29
C VAL A 37 -19.63 15.26 4.13
N SER A 38 -20.45 16.21 3.69
CA SER A 38 -20.87 17.34 4.53
C SER A 38 -21.89 16.83 5.53
N ASP A 39 -21.60 16.93 6.82
CA ASP A 39 -22.51 16.52 7.87
C ASP A 39 -23.70 17.49 7.94
N LEU A 40 -24.88 17.01 7.54
CA LEU A 40 -26.15 17.77 7.50
C LEU A 40 -26.64 18.20 8.89
N PHE A 41 -26.03 17.68 9.96
CA PHE A 41 -26.36 17.97 11.36
C PHE A 41 -25.27 18.78 12.08
N ALA A 42 -24.39 19.46 11.33
CA ALA A 42 -23.42 20.40 11.88
C ALA A 42 -24.14 21.44 12.76
N SER A 43 -23.93 21.36 14.07
CA SER A 43 -24.34 22.41 15.01
C SER A 43 -23.25 23.47 15.09
N ASP A 44 -23.63 24.74 15.28
CA ASP A 44 -22.74 25.91 15.46
C ASP A 44 -21.86 25.88 16.75
N VAL A 45 -21.49 24.71 17.24
CA VAL A 45 -20.56 24.58 18.37
C VAL A 45 -19.16 24.87 17.84
N SER A 46 -18.64 26.04 18.17
CA SER A 46 -17.31 26.47 17.78
C SER A 46 -16.23 25.56 18.38
N VAL A 47 -15.20 25.30 17.57
CA VAL A 47 -13.97 24.64 18.05
C VAL A 47 -13.34 25.55 19.11
N PRO A 48 -12.93 25.02 20.28
CA PRO A 48 -12.27 25.83 21.28
C PRO A 48 -11.02 26.53 20.73
N GLU A 49 -10.90 27.83 20.97
CA GLU A 49 -9.72 28.61 20.58
C GLU A 49 -8.62 28.43 21.64
N GLY A 50 -7.56 27.69 21.31
CA GLY A 50 -6.37 27.54 22.16
C GLY A 50 -6.34 26.28 23.02
N GLN A 51 -5.41 26.24 24.00
CA GLN A 51 -5.26 25.12 24.93
C GLN A 51 -6.14 25.35 26.18
N GLY A 52 -6.93 24.34 26.52
CA GLY A 52 -7.71 24.30 27.74
C GLY A 52 -6.89 23.89 28.97
N PRO A 53 -7.52 23.83 30.15
CA PRO A 53 -6.83 23.60 31.42
C PRO A 53 -6.35 22.15 31.62
N PHE A 54 -6.92 21.17 30.92
CA PHE A 54 -6.58 19.77 31.10
C PHE A 54 -5.22 19.43 30.46
N GLN A 55 -4.31 18.89 31.27
CA GLN A 55 -2.96 18.50 30.87
C GLN A 55 -2.87 16.98 30.74
N ALA A 56 -3.21 16.46 29.56
CA ALA A 56 -3.16 15.03 29.29
C ALA A 56 -1.72 14.48 29.30
N ARG A 57 -1.49 13.39 30.05
CA ARG A 57 -0.22 12.64 30.00
C ARG A 57 -0.31 11.50 29.00
N ILE A 58 0.17 11.76 27.78
CA ILE A 58 0.10 10.81 26.66
C ILE A 58 1.45 10.08 26.52
N PRO A 59 1.50 8.73 26.61
CA PRO A 59 2.72 7.98 26.35
C PRO A 59 3.20 8.15 24.91
N ARG A 60 4.52 8.24 24.68
CA ARG A 60 5.08 8.37 23.33
C ARG A 60 4.65 7.23 22.40
N ALA A 61 4.68 6.00 22.91
CA ALA A 61 4.27 4.82 22.14
C ALA A 61 2.82 4.89 21.63
N LEU A 62 1.92 5.60 22.33
CA LEU A 62 0.55 5.81 21.85
C LEU A 62 0.56 6.69 20.60
N LEU A 63 1.34 7.75 20.56
CA LEU A 63 1.43 8.62 19.39
C LEU A 63 1.92 7.87 18.16
N ASP A 64 2.97 7.06 18.30
CA ASP A 64 3.51 6.28 17.19
C ASP A 64 2.48 5.23 16.70
N THR A 65 1.70 4.64 17.61
CA THR A 65 0.59 3.72 17.28
C THR A 65 -0.54 4.43 16.54
N LEU A 66 -0.94 5.62 17.00
CA LEU A 66 -1.99 6.42 16.37
C LEU A 66 -1.57 6.90 14.99
N GLU A 67 -0.31 7.26 14.79
CA GLU A 67 0.24 7.66 13.49
C GLU A 67 0.27 6.49 12.49
N GLN A 68 0.61 5.28 12.95
CA GLN A 68 0.53 4.09 12.10
C GLN A 68 -0.92 3.77 11.72
N ALA A 69 -1.82 3.80 12.69
CA ALA A 69 -3.24 3.55 12.47
C ALA A 69 -3.89 4.64 11.62
N SER A 70 -3.39 5.89 11.71
CA SER A 70 -3.90 6.99 10.89
C SER A 70 -3.64 6.77 9.43
N ARG A 71 -2.74 5.89 8.98
CA ARG A 71 -2.56 5.59 7.55
C ARG A 71 -3.69 4.73 6.96
N TYR A 72 -4.50 4.11 7.81
CA TYR A 72 -5.65 3.33 7.36
C TYR A 72 -6.70 4.23 6.73
N ARG A 73 -7.15 3.86 5.53
CA ARG A 73 -8.27 4.52 4.86
C ARG A 73 -9.54 3.70 5.06
N GLY A 74 -10.54 4.33 5.64
CA GLY A 74 -11.87 3.78 5.85
C GLY A 74 -12.68 4.63 6.81
N ASP A 75 -13.88 4.16 7.11
CA ASP A 75 -14.85 4.93 7.88
C ASP A 75 -14.35 5.26 9.29
N GLN A 76 -14.71 6.46 9.77
CA GLN A 76 -14.39 6.92 11.12
C GLN A 76 -12.89 6.82 11.44
N ARG A 77 -12.03 7.03 10.42
CA ARG A 77 -10.56 7.03 10.54
C ARG A 77 -10.11 7.85 11.74
N TRP A 78 -10.51 9.12 11.76
CA TRP A 78 -10.08 10.12 12.74
C TRP A 78 -10.84 10.02 14.06
N SER A 79 -12.14 9.67 14.03
CA SER A 79 -12.96 9.49 15.24
C SER A 79 -12.43 8.37 16.13
N LEU A 80 -12.07 7.22 15.54
CA LEU A 80 -11.52 6.09 16.29
C LEU A 80 -10.22 6.47 17.02
N LEU A 81 -9.33 7.20 16.35
CA LEU A 81 -8.07 7.65 16.96
C LEU A 81 -8.33 8.62 18.12
N TYR A 82 -9.32 9.50 17.97
CA TYR A 82 -9.68 10.45 19.03
C TYR A 82 -10.27 9.73 20.25
N GLU A 83 -11.13 8.73 20.03
CA GLU A 83 -11.69 7.92 21.11
C GLU A 83 -10.61 7.14 21.88
N VAL A 84 -9.65 6.53 21.17
CA VAL A 84 -8.50 5.86 21.79
C VAL A 84 -7.68 6.85 22.62
N LEU A 85 -7.36 8.00 22.03
CA LEU A 85 -6.58 9.05 22.70
C LEU A 85 -7.28 9.51 23.98
N TRP A 86 -8.59 9.79 23.90
CA TRP A 86 -9.41 10.24 25.01
C TRP A 86 -9.44 9.20 26.12
N ARG A 87 -9.78 7.93 25.83
CA ARG A 87 -9.81 6.85 26.85
C ARG A 87 -8.47 6.65 27.55
N VAL A 88 -7.37 6.60 26.78
CA VAL A 88 -6.03 6.41 27.37
C VAL A 88 -5.62 7.58 28.25
N SER A 89 -5.98 8.81 27.86
CA SER A 89 -5.68 10.00 28.67
C SER A 89 -6.44 10.03 30.00
N HIS A 90 -7.59 9.37 30.08
CA HIS A 90 -8.39 9.18 31.29
C HIS A 90 -8.01 7.91 32.08
N GLY A 91 -6.90 7.26 31.71
CA GLY A 91 -6.32 6.12 32.45
C GLY A 91 -6.68 4.75 31.90
N ASP A 92 -7.58 4.66 30.91
CA ASP A 92 -7.97 3.39 30.32
C ASP A 92 -7.04 2.97 29.17
N ARG A 93 -5.99 2.22 29.53
CA ARG A 93 -5.01 1.68 28.58
C ARG A 93 -5.54 0.51 27.76
N THR A 94 -6.69 -0.08 28.12
CA THR A 94 -7.26 -1.23 27.41
C THR A 94 -7.72 -0.84 26.01
N ALA A 95 -8.05 0.43 25.78
CA ALA A 95 -8.38 1.01 24.48
C ALA A 95 -7.30 0.82 23.39
N MET A 96 -6.07 0.45 23.75
CA MET A 96 -5.00 0.10 22.79
C MET A 96 -4.86 -1.41 22.56
N MET A 97 -5.48 -2.23 23.39
CA MET A 97 -5.28 -3.67 23.48
C MET A 97 -6.36 -4.43 22.71
N ALA A 98 -6.00 -5.59 22.14
CA ALA A 98 -6.92 -6.40 21.34
C ALA A 98 -8.11 -6.99 22.12
N GLY A 99 -8.07 -6.98 23.46
CA GLY A 99 -9.18 -7.42 24.31
C GLY A 99 -10.33 -6.42 24.38
N ASP A 100 -10.08 -5.15 24.07
CA ASP A 100 -11.10 -4.13 23.94
C ASP A 100 -11.58 -4.02 22.48
N LYS A 101 -12.86 -3.70 22.25
CA LYS A 101 -13.41 -3.58 20.89
C LYS A 101 -12.70 -2.49 20.07
N LEU A 102 -12.44 -1.34 20.69
CA LEU A 102 -11.77 -0.20 20.06
C LEU A 102 -10.30 -0.54 19.78
N GLY A 103 -9.62 -1.15 20.76
CA GLY A 103 -8.24 -1.59 20.60
C GLY A 103 -8.07 -2.70 19.56
N SER A 104 -9.01 -3.64 19.47
CA SER A 104 -9.02 -4.67 18.44
C SER A 104 -9.12 -4.08 17.03
N GLU A 105 -10.02 -3.12 16.83
CA GLU A 105 -10.15 -2.41 15.54
C GLU A 105 -8.90 -1.57 15.24
N LEU A 106 -8.32 -0.88 16.22
CA LEU A 106 -7.05 -0.16 16.07
C LEU A 106 -5.93 -1.10 15.57
N GLN A 107 -5.74 -2.24 16.22
CA GLN A 107 -4.71 -3.21 15.85
C GLN A 107 -4.99 -3.85 14.48
N ARG A 108 -6.26 -4.09 14.13
CA ARG A 108 -6.66 -4.58 12.81
C ARG A 108 -6.28 -3.59 11.71
N ARG A 109 -6.57 -2.30 11.89
CA ARG A 109 -6.22 -1.23 10.94
C ARG A 109 -4.71 -1.15 10.71
N ILE A 110 -3.92 -1.20 11.79
CA ILE A 110 -2.45 -1.21 11.70
C ILE A 110 -1.95 -2.42 10.90
N LYS A 111 -2.47 -3.63 11.18
CA LYS A 111 -2.09 -4.84 10.42
C LYS A 111 -2.43 -4.73 8.93
N GLN A 112 -3.55 -4.11 8.58
CA GLN A 112 -3.93 -3.90 7.17
C GLN A 112 -3.00 -2.91 6.47
N VAL A 113 -2.64 -1.80 7.11
CA VAL A 113 -1.64 -0.85 6.60
C VAL A 113 -0.29 -1.52 6.40
N GLN A 114 0.18 -2.29 7.38
CA GLN A 114 1.46 -3.01 7.29
C GLN A 114 1.47 -4.05 6.17
N ARG A 115 0.36 -4.78 6.00
CA ARG A 115 0.20 -5.72 4.89
C ARG A 115 0.25 -5.01 3.54
N GLU A 116 -0.35 -3.82 3.44
CA GLU A 116 -0.29 -3.04 2.21
C GLU A 116 1.12 -2.54 1.90
N ALA A 117 1.87 -2.11 2.92
CA ALA A 117 3.28 -1.77 2.76
C ALA A 117 4.11 -2.99 2.30
N HIS A 118 3.83 -4.17 2.84
CA HIS A 118 4.46 -5.40 2.38
C HIS A 118 4.10 -5.74 0.92
N HIS A 119 2.84 -5.51 0.51
CA HIS A 119 2.45 -5.67 -0.89
C HIS A 119 3.21 -4.70 -1.81
N LEU A 120 3.40 -3.44 -1.41
CA LEU A 120 4.26 -2.52 -2.16
C LEU A 120 5.68 -3.09 -2.30
N HIS A 121 6.30 -3.53 -1.20
CA HIS A 121 7.65 -4.09 -1.23
C HIS A 121 7.77 -5.34 -2.09
N ALA A 122 6.75 -6.20 -2.09
CA ALA A 122 6.77 -7.48 -2.77
C ALA A 122 6.39 -7.39 -4.26
N PHE A 123 5.51 -6.46 -4.63
CA PHE A 123 4.85 -6.47 -5.94
C PHE A 123 5.05 -5.20 -6.76
N VAL A 124 5.62 -4.13 -6.21
CA VAL A 124 5.94 -2.97 -7.05
C VAL A 124 6.97 -3.39 -8.10
N ARG A 125 6.66 -3.14 -9.37
CA ARG A 125 7.54 -3.42 -10.49
C ARG A 125 8.10 -2.11 -11.01
N PHE A 126 9.42 -1.98 -10.89
CA PHE A 126 10.15 -0.89 -11.52
C PHE A 126 10.47 -1.25 -12.96
N ILE A 127 10.12 -0.35 -13.87
CA ILE A 127 10.45 -0.47 -15.29
C ILE A 127 11.50 0.59 -15.61
N GLU A 128 12.58 0.15 -16.23
CA GLU A 128 13.68 1.02 -16.65
C GLU A 128 13.29 1.85 -17.87
N ARG A 129 13.59 3.14 -17.82
CA ARG A 129 13.40 4.07 -18.93
C ARG A 129 14.70 4.24 -19.72
N PRO A 130 14.61 4.55 -21.03
CA PRO A 130 15.78 4.89 -21.82
C PRO A 130 16.63 5.99 -21.15
N PRO A 131 17.95 5.78 -21.01
CA PRO A 131 18.83 6.68 -20.23
C PRO A 131 18.96 8.08 -20.83
N GLU A 132 18.60 8.26 -22.11
CA GLU A 132 18.61 9.54 -22.81
C GLU A 132 17.45 10.45 -22.38
N LEU A 133 16.39 9.91 -21.77
CA LEU A 133 15.25 10.68 -21.34
C LEU A 133 15.49 11.37 -19.99
N PRO A 134 15.05 12.63 -19.82
CA PRO A 134 15.15 13.30 -18.54
C PRO A 134 14.21 12.66 -17.49
N GLY A 135 14.56 12.90 -16.21
CA GLY A 135 13.75 12.52 -15.06
C GLY A 135 14.12 11.16 -14.43
N PRO A 136 13.14 10.42 -13.86
CA PRO A 136 13.39 9.15 -13.20
C PRO A 136 13.93 8.11 -14.19
N GLN A 137 14.93 7.35 -13.76
CA GLN A 137 15.48 6.20 -14.51
C GLN A 137 14.54 5.01 -14.42
N TYR A 138 13.85 4.86 -13.29
CA TYR A 138 12.88 3.78 -13.07
C TYR A 138 11.52 4.36 -12.70
N VAL A 139 10.46 3.78 -13.24
CA VAL A 139 9.09 4.18 -12.91
C VAL A 139 8.25 2.97 -12.54
N ALA A 140 7.27 3.17 -11.66
CA ALA A 140 6.36 2.12 -11.22
C ALA A 140 4.95 2.70 -10.99
N TRP A 141 3.93 1.92 -11.34
CA TRP A 141 2.54 2.20 -11.02
C TRP A 141 2.06 1.29 -9.89
N HIS A 142 1.41 1.86 -8.88
CA HIS A 142 0.83 1.11 -7.78
C HIS A 142 -0.51 1.69 -7.33
N GLU A 143 -1.42 0.84 -6.86
CA GLU A 143 -2.74 1.25 -6.38
C GLU A 143 -2.94 0.79 -4.93
N PRO A 144 -2.40 1.54 -3.95
CA PRO A 144 -2.51 1.18 -2.55
C PRO A 144 -3.93 1.47 -2.03
N ALA A 145 -4.39 0.63 -1.11
CA ALA A 145 -5.66 0.87 -0.41
C ALA A 145 -5.56 1.90 0.73
N HIS A 146 -4.35 2.17 1.22
CA HIS A 146 -4.09 2.92 2.44
C HIS A 146 -2.96 3.94 2.22
N ASP A 147 -2.89 4.97 3.07
CA ASP A 147 -1.94 6.09 2.97
C ASP A 147 -0.56 5.69 3.51
N MET A 148 0.10 4.76 2.82
CA MET A 148 1.37 4.18 3.24
C MET A 148 2.53 4.50 2.30
N LEU A 149 2.28 5.13 1.15
CA LEU A 149 3.23 5.25 0.04
C LEU A 149 4.54 5.85 0.50
N HIS A 150 4.50 7.01 1.15
CA HIS A 150 5.69 7.70 1.64
C HIS A 150 6.54 6.80 2.56
N SER A 151 5.96 6.34 3.67
CA SER A 151 6.68 5.52 4.66
C SER A 151 7.17 4.17 4.12
N ALA A 152 6.40 3.55 3.22
CA ALA A 152 6.78 2.27 2.64
C ALA A 152 7.88 2.45 1.57
N SER A 153 7.93 3.60 0.90
CA SER A 153 8.90 3.89 -0.16
C SER A 153 10.32 4.11 0.34
N GLU A 154 10.49 4.49 1.62
CA GLU A 154 11.82 4.59 2.27
C GLU A 154 12.63 3.28 2.14
N HIS A 155 11.94 2.14 2.09
CA HIS A 155 12.53 0.81 1.90
C HIS A 155 13.39 0.70 0.63
N PHE A 156 13.06 1.47 -0.42
CA PHE A 156 13.73 1.41 -1.71
C PHE A 156 14.97 2.31 -1.79
N ILE A 157 15.09 3.33 -0.93
CA ILE A 157 16.22 4.26 -0.92
C ILE A 157 17.55 3.49 -0.80
N GLY A 158 17.65 2.61 0.20
CA GLY A 158 18.86 1.79 0.41
C GLY A 158 19.05 0.66 -0.61
N ARG A 159 17.99 0.23 -1.30
CA ARG A 159 18.01 -0.91 -2.24
C ARG A 159 18.33 -0.50 -3.67
N MET A 160 17.84 0.67 -4.09
CA MET A 160 18.03 1.23 -5.42
C MET A 160 19.25 2.18 -5.48
N GLY A 161 19.97 2.37 -4.37
CA GLY A 161 21.17 3.18 -4.31
C GLY A 161 20.90 4.64 -4.73
N ARG A 162 21.71 5.15 -5.68
CA ARG A 162 21.57 6.53 -6.21
C ARG A 162 20.72 6.60 -7.49
N HIS A 163 20.07 5.51 -7.89
CA HIS A 163 19.17 5.55 -9.03
C HIS A 163 17.96 6.42 -8.73
N ARG A 164 17.55 7.23 -9.72
CA ARG A 164 16.35 8.07 -9.61
C ARG A 164 15.13 7.24 -9.97
N TRP A 165 14.11 7.23 -9.12
CA TRP A 165 12.94 6.40 -9.35
C TRP A 165 11.65 7.07 -8.92
N LEU A 166 10.55 6.71 -9.57
CA LEU A 166 9.22 7.24 -9.33
C LEU A 166 8.25 6.09 -9.05
N ILE A 167 7.46 6.22 -8.00
CA ILE A 167 6.26 5.39 -7.77
C ILE A 167 5.06 6.34 -7.82
N ALA A 168 4.20 6.15 -8.82
CA ALA A 168 2.97 6.92 -8.96
C ALA A 168 1.76 6.05 -8.58
N THR A 169 0.77 6.70 -7.97
CA THR A 169 -0.53 6.09 -7.68
C THR A 169 -1.65 7.02 -8.18
N PRO A 170 -2.92 6.57 -8.17
CA PRO A 170 -4.05 7.44 -8.47
C PRO A 170 -4.21 8.63 -7.51
N ARG A 171 -3.60 8.58 -6.32
CA ARG A 171 -3.79 9.58 -5.25
C ARG A 171 -2.53 10.36 -4.98
N ASP A 172 -1.52 9.72 -4.41
CA ASP A 172 -0.23 10.32 -4.07
C ASP A 172 0.90 9.73 -4.91
N GLY A 173 2.05 10.39 -4.91
CA GLY A 173 3.21 9.98 -5.69
C GLY A 173 4.48 10.21 -4.93
N VAL A 174 5.48 9.37 -5.17
CA VAL A 174 6.80 9.49 -4.56
C VAL A 174 7.88 9.44 -5.62
N TYR A 175 8.74 10.47 -5.64
CA TYR A 175 9.90 10.56 -6.50
C TYR A 175 11.18 10.63 -5.66
N TYR A 176 12.14 9.76 -5.94
CA TYR A 176 13.46 9.81 -5.37
C TYR A 176 14.44 10.37 -6.40
N ASP A 177 15.08 11.50 -6.08
CA ASP A 177 15.99 12.22 -6.97
C ASP A 177 17.45 11.73 -6.91
N GLY A 178 17.73 10.73 -6.07
CA GLY A 178 19.07 10.20 -5.79
C GLY A 178 19.64 10.63 -4.44
N GLU A 179 19.00 11.59 -3.77
CA GLU A 179 19.40 12.11 -2.45
C GLU A 179 18.22 12.23 -1.47
N GLN A 180 17.06 12.67 -1.95
CA GLN A 180 15.87 12.94 -1.16
C GLN A 180 14.63 12.26 -1.74
N LEU A 181 13.75 11.85 -0.83
CA LEU A 181 12.45 11.28 -1.15
C LEU A 181 11.39 12.39 -1.17
N ILE A 182 10.95 12.77 -2.36
CA ILE A 182 9.92 13.79 -2.57
C ILE A 182 8.58 13.07 -2.59
N HIS A 183 7.66 13.47 -1.70
CA HIS A 183 6.30 12.94 -1.63
C HIS A 183 5.30 14.02 -1.98
N GLU A 184 4.47 13.74 -2.97
CA GLU A 184 3.37 14.60 -3.39
C GLU A 184 2.05 13.96 -2.98
N ARG A 185 1.29 14.61 -2.10
CA ARG A 185 -0.01 14.10 -1.63
C ARG A 185 -1.03 13.97 -2.77
N GLN A 186 -0.91 14.84 -3.77
CA GLN A 186 -1.66 14.79 -5.01
C GLN A 186 -0.69 14.47 -6.11
N CYS A 187 -0.74 13.22 -6.59
CA CYS A 187 0.14 12.72 -7.61
C CYS A 187 0.00 13.57 -8.89
N PRO A 188 1.06 14.28 -9.32
CA PRO A 188 1.02 15.08 -10.53
C PRO A 188 0.59 14.23 -11.73
N LEU A 189 -0.25 14.80 -12.61
CA LEU A 189 -0.75 14.07 -13.78
C LEU A 189 0.39 13.53 -14.66
N GLU A 190 1.48 14.30 -14.75
CA GLU A 190 2.70 13.91 -15.47
C GLU A 190 3.32 12.63 -14.89
N TRP A 191 3.34 12.47 -13.57
CA TRP A 191 3.87 11.28 -12.91
C TRP A 191 2.98 10.07 -13.17
N GLN A 192 1.66 10.27 -13.13
CA GLN A 192 0.70 9.21 -13.43
C GLN A 192 0.84 8.72 -14.87
N GLN A 193 0.85 9.65 -15.84
CA GLN A 193 1.01 9.32 -17.25
C GLN A 193 2.35 8.64 -17.52
N LEU A 194 3.43 9.09 -16.86
CA LEU A 194 4.74 8.50 -17.03
C LEU A 194 4.81 7.05 -16.54
N ALA A 195 4.21 6.76 -15.39
CA ALA A 195 4.23 5.42 -14.81
C ALA A 195 3.27 4.44 -15.51
N GLN A 196 2.13 4.93 -16.04
CA GLN A 196 1.15 4.10 -16.73
C GLN A 196 1.54 3.74 -18.16
N ASN A 197 2.21 4.65 -18.87
CA ASN A 197 2.48 4.52 -20.31
C ASN A 197 3.90 4.01 -20.62
N VAL A 198 4.63 3.50 -19.64
CA VAL A 198 5.98 3.02 -19.88
C VAL A 198 5.93 1.62 -20.49
N ASP A 199 6.58 1.46 -21.64
CA ASP A 199 6.72 0.15 -22.27
C ASP A 199 7.68 -0.71 -21.44
N ASP A 200 7.28 -1.95 -21.15
CA ASP A 200 8.16 -2.96 -20.53
C ASP A 200 8.74 -3.89 -21.63
N PRO A 201 9.92 -3.58 -22.19
CA PRO A 201 10.55 -4.40 -23.23
C PRO A 201 10.88 -5.84 -22.75
N HIS A 202 10.88 -6.09 -21.44
CA HIS A 202 11.13 -7.41 -20.86
C HIS A 202 9.86 -8.17 -20.47
N GLY A 203 8.67 -7.57 -20.67
CA GLY A 203 7.38 -8.15 -20.30
C GLY A 203 7.14 -9.53 -20.93
N ASP A 204 7.29 -9.65 -22.24
CA ASP A 204 7.00 -10.89 -22.98
C ASP A 204 7.91 -12.07 -22.60
N LEU A 205 9.18 -11.79 -22.32
CA LEU A 205 10.14 -12.80 -21.88
C LEU A 205 9.78 -13.31 -20.48
N TRP A 206 9.41 -12.40 -19.58
CA TRP A 206 8.93 -12.74 -18.24
C TRP A 206 7.64 -13.56 -18.30
N LEU A 207 6.66 -13.17 -19.11
CA LEU A 207 5.41 -13.91 -19.30
C LEU A 207 5.65 -15.35 -19.75
N THR A 208 6.55 -15.52 -20.72
CA THR A 208 6.94 -16.85 -21.22
C THR A 208 7.57 -17.68 -20.12
N TYR A 209 8.52 -17.11 -19.37
CA TYR A 209 9.16 -17.79 -18.25
C TYR A 209 8.16 -18.16 -17.13
N TYR A 210 7.29 -17.22 -16.74
CA TYR A 210 6.27 -17.43 -15.72
C TYR A 210 5.34 -18.59 -16.07
N SER A 211 4.88 -18.65 -17.34
CA SER A 211 4.05 -19.73 -17.83
C SER A 211 4.73 -21.11 -17.76
N HIS A 212 6.07 -21.16 -17.87
CA HIS A 212 6.85 -22.40 -17.82
C HIS A 212 7.11 -22.89 -16.39
N ILE A 213 7.30 -21.98 -15.42
CA ILE A 213 7.52 -22.35 -14.01
C ILE A 213 6.22 -22.58 -13.23
N PHE A 214 5.08 -22.15 -13.78
CA PHE A 214 3.77 -22.35 -13.14
C PHE A 214 3.43 -23.84 -13.04
N ASN A 215 3.36 -24.32 -11.80
CA ASN A 215 3.01 -25.71 -11.51
C ASN A 215 1.52 -25.82 -11.11
N PRO A 216 0.63 -26.27 -12.02
CA PRO A 216 -0.80 -26.38 -11.74
C PRO A 216 -1.13 -27.35 -10.60
N ALA A 217 -0.28 -28.35 -10.35
CA ALA A 217 -0.46 -29.31 -9.27
C ALA A 217 -0.19 -28.72 -7.88
N ARG A 218 0.56 -27.61 -7.79
CA ARG A 218 0.86 -26.89 -6.53
C ARG A 218 -0.04 -25.68 -6.30
N LEU A 219 -1.01 -25.44 -7.18
CA LEU A 219 -1.89 -24.29 -7.08
C LEU A 219 -2.86 -24.44 -5.90
N ASN A 220 -2.74 -23.56 -4.91
CA ASN A 220 -3.79 -23.29 -3.93
C ASN A 220 -4.31 -21.87 -4.16
N GLU A 221 -5.47 -21.78 -4.81
CA GLU A 221 -6.05 -20.50 -5.23
C GLU A 221 -6.39 -19.58 -4.05
N LYS A 222 -6.89 -20.12 -2.92
CA LYS A 222 -7.18 -19.32 -1.73
C LYS A 222 -5.91 -18.70 -1.15
N VAL A 223 -4.83 -19.47 -1.09
CA VAL A 223 -3.53 -18.98 -0.60
C VAL A 223 -2.94 -17.97 -1.59
N MET A 224 -3.01 -18.26 -2.89
CA MET A 224 -2.54 -17.35 -3.93
C MET A 224 -3.28 -16.01 -3.91
N GLN A 225 -4.61 -16.01 -3.86
CA GLN A 225 -5.41 -14.78 -3.76
C GLN A 225 -5.21 -14.05 -2.44
N GLY A 226 -4.88 -14.78 -1.37
CA GLY A 226 -4.46 -14.20 -0.10
C GLY A 226 -3.16 -13.41 -0.23
N HIS A 227 -2.13 -14.00 -0.83
CA HIS A 227 -0.83 -13.33 -1.01
C HIS A 227 -0.84 -12.28 -2.12
N LEU A 228 -1.59 -12.51 -3.20
CA LEU A 228 -1.70 -11.64 -4.35
C LEU A 228 -3.18 -11.37 -4.66
N PRO A 229 -3.79 -10.38 -3.97
CA PRO A 229 -5.17 -9.97 -4.24
C PRO A 229 -5.38 -9.63 -5.72
N THR A 230 -6.53 -10.03 -6.26
CA THR A 230 -6.89 -9.89 -7.68
C THR A 230 -6.78 -8.46 -8.21
N ARG A 231 -6.97 -7.44 -7.35
CA ARG A 231 -6.81 -6.03 -7.74
C ARG A 231 -5.41 -5.69 -8.27
N PHE A 232 -4.37 -6.39 -7.78
CA PHE A 232 -2.99 -6.13 -8.20
C PHE A 232 -2.64 -6.78 -9.53
N TRP A 233 -3.45 -7.72 -10.03
CA TRP A 233 -3.15 -8.44 -11.27
C TRP A 233 -3.10 -7.49 -12.47
N LYS A 234 -3.87 -6.39 -12.47
CA LYS A 234 -3.82 -5.38 -13.53
C LYS A 234 -2.45 -4.72 -13.69
N ASN A 235 -1.68 -4.64 -12.61
CA ASN A 235 -0.39 -3.96 -12.56
C ASN A 235 0.77 -4.95 -12.63
N LEU A 236 0.48 -6.25 -12.77
CA LEU A 236 1.47 -7.30 -12.95
C LEU A 236 1.47 -7.75 -14.41
N PRO A 237 2.65 -7.92 -15.03
CA PRO A 237 2.71 -8.42 -16.38
C PRO A 237 2.06 -9.80 -16.49
N GLU A 238 2.30 -10.71 -15.52
CA GLU A 238 1.69 -12.03 -15.49
C GLU A 238 0.19 -12.06 -15.15
N GLY A 239 -0.38 -10.94 -14.73
CA GLY A 239 -1.76 -10.88 -14.23
C GLY A 239 -2.81 -11.36 -15.24
N GLU A 240 -2.60 -11.07 -16.53
CA GLU A 240 -3.48 -11.56 -17.61
C GLU A 240 -3.43 -13.09 -17.79
N LEU A 241 -2.28 -13.71 -17.46
CA LEU A 241 -2.12 -15.16 -17.57
C LEU A 241 -2.77 -15.92 -16.41
N ILE A 242 -2.87 -15.31 -15.23
CA ILE A 242 -3.31 -15.98 -14.00
C ILE A 242 -4.71 -16.63 -14.14
N PRO A 243 -5.78 -15.95 -14.62
CA PRO A 243 -7.10 -16.55 -14.78
C PRO A 243 -7.09 -17.79 -15.70
N GLY A 244 -6.34 -17.72 -16.79
CA GLY A 244 -6.19 -18.83 -17.73
C GLY A 244 -5.45 -20.01 -17.10
N LEU A 245 -4.39 -19.75 -16.35
CA LEU A 245 -3.60 -20.78 -15.66
C LEU A 245 -4.40 -21.48 -14.54
N ILE A 246 -5.22 -20.73 -13.78
CA ILE A 246 -6.14 -21.30 -12.78
C ILE A 246 -7.17 -22.22 -13.46
N THR A 247 -7.78 -21.75 -14.56
CA THR A 247 -8.78 -22.53 -15.31
C THR A 247 -8.17 -23.83 -15.84
N GLN A 248 -6.95 -23.77 -16.38
CA GLN A 248 -6.22 -24.97 -16.83
C GLN A 248 -5.91 -25.94 -15.70
N ALA A 249 -5.59 -25.45 -14.49
CA ALA A 249 -5.34 -26.29 -13.33
C ALA A 249 -6.62 -27.02 -12.87
N ARG A 250 -7.78 -26.36 -12.90
CA ARG A 250 -9.09 -26.95 -12.52
C ARG A 250 -9.57 -28.04 -13.50
N MET A 251 -9.30 -27.89 -14.81
CA MET A 251 -9.74 -28.82 -15.86
C MET A 251 -8.90 -30.12 -15.98
N GLY A 252 -8.40 -30.66 -14.86
CA GLY A 252 -7.79 -32.00 -14.83
C GLY A 252 -6.26 -32.06 -14.96
N LYS A 253 -5.54 -30.93 -14.83
CA LYS A 253 -4.05 -30.92 -14.90
C LYS A 253 -3.33 -30.97 -13.57
N GLN A 254 -4.03 -31.17 -12.45
CA GLN A 254 -3.34 -31.48 -11.19
C GLN A 254 -2.53 -32.79 -11.25
N GLN A 255 -2.76 -33.67 -12.23
CA GLN A 255 -1.95 -34.88 -12.45
C GLN A 255 -0.67 -34.65 -13.26
N ASN A 256 -0.61 -33.63 -14.12
CA ASN A 256 0.55 -33.36 -14.98
C ASN A 256 1.08 -31.96 -14.64
N GLY A 257 2.22 -31.87 -13.96
CA GLY A 257 2.79 -30.63 -13.40
C GLY A 257 3.25 -29.56 -14.42
N GLN A 258 2.67 -29.48 -15.62
CA GLN A 258 2.99 -28.51 -16.67
C GLN A 258 1.74 -27.97 -17.40
N ALA A 259 1.78 -26.69 -17.80
CA ALA A 259 0.73 -26.01 -18.56
C ALA A 259 0.61 -26.50 -20.02
N SER A 260 -0.59 -26.39 -20.62
CA SER A 260 -0.97 -26.99 -21.93
C SER A 260 -0.06 -26.66 -23.10
N GLY A 261 0.43 -25.42 -23.17
CA GLY A 261 1.22 -24.93 -24.29
C GLY A 261 2.60 -25.60 -24.42
N ILE A 262 3.00 -26.39 -23.42
CA ILE A 262 4.30 -27.04 -23.33
C ILE A 262 4.25 -28.45 -23.96
N ALA A 263 3.13 -29.17 -23.85
CA ALA A 263 3.00 -30.54 -24.36
C ALA A 263 3.15 -30.65 -25.89
N GLY A 264 2.91 -29.55 -26.62
CA GLY A 264 3.02 -29.50 -28.08
C GLY A 264 4.33 -28.94 -28.64
N ARG A 265 5.27 -28.48 -27.80
CA ARG A 265 6.53 -27.88 -28.29
C ARG A 265 7.65 -28.92 -28.29
N ALA A 266 8.08 -29.35 -29.48
CA ALA A 266 9.26 -30.20 -29.64
C ALA A 266 10.49 -29.47 -29.10
N GLY A 267 11.12 -30.03 -28.06
CA GLY A 267 12.36 -29.49 -27.51
C GLY A 267 13.45 -29.41 -28.58
N LYS A 268 14.16 -28.29 -28.65
CA LYS A 268 15.35 -28.16 -29.50
C LYS A 268 16.44 -29.07 -28.93
N ARG A 269 16.79 -30.14 -29.63
CA ARG A 269 18.01 -30.91 -29.34
C ARG A 269 19.21 -29.99 -29.58
N ILE A 270 19.93 -29.66 -28.53
CA ILE A 270 21.23 -29.02 -28.64
C ILE A 270 22.19 -30.10 -29.13
N ALA A 271 22.58 -30.05 -30.41
CA ALA A 271 23.63 -30.91 -30.93
C ALA A 271 24.96 -30.47 -30.30
N MET A 272 25.53 -31.31 -29.44
CA MET A 272 26.92 -31.13 -28.99
C MET A 272 27.82 -31.32 -30.22
N LYS A 273 28.49 -30.24 -30.64
CA LYS A 273 29.56 -30.32 -31.64
C LYS A 273 30.68 -31.17 -31.04
N ALA A 274 30.94 -32.34 -31.61
CA ALA A 274 32.09 -33.15 -31.24
C ALA A 274 33.36 -32.35 -31.55
N THR A 275 34.21 -32.18 -30.54
CA THR A 275 35.56 -31.64 -30.67
C THR A 275 36.38 -32.62 -31.50
N GLU A 276 36.88 -32.20 -32.66
CA GLU A 276 37.83 -32.99 -33.45
C GLU A 276 39.16 -33.13 -32.69
N PRO A 277 39.82 -34.30 -32.73
CA PRO A 277 41.13 -34.46 -32.13
C PRO A 277 42.19 -33.80 -33.03
N ASN A 278 43.04 -32.98 -32.41
CA ASN A 278 44.24 -32.41 -33.02
C ASN A 278 45.21 -33.53 -33.44
N GLU A 279 45.60 -33.55 -34.72
CA GLU A 279 46.90 -34.06 -35.18
C GLU A 279 47.81 -32.88 -35.54
#